data_AF-A0A965RRR1-F1
#
_entry.id   AF-A0A965RRR1-F1
#
_cell.length_a   1.000
_cell.length_b   1.000
_cell.length_c   1.000
_cell.angle_alpha   90.00
_cell.angle_beta   90.00
_cell.angle_gamma   90.00
#
_symmetry.space_group_name_H-M   'P 1'
#
loop_
_entity.id
_entity.type
_entity.pdbx_description
1 polymer ?
#
loop_
_entity_poly.entity_id
_entity_poly.type
_entity_poly.pdbx_seq_one_letter_code
_entity_poly.pdbx_strand_id
1 'polypeptide(L)'
;MAKFWMILFLASVSFGTDLLSIGIRTSFRYEDLKHQCYLPPVAINFVLAAELEDGQITKAELRKTLMNGYSKILDLTANEISHIQFQKGDSHLWLKNWQVSGRVLEMLFNGGTDQGMDTCYPPETLASVQPLAFTFTFPSTQSEKLYSDSDEAHFGGTTKSGRAYRIDMFLVQDRN
;
A
#
# COMPACT_ATOMS: atom_id res chain seq x y z
N MET A 1 -25.68 -61.18 15.48
CA MET A 1 -25.32 -59.91 16.12
C MET A 1 -23.88 -59.60 15.75
N ALA A 2 -23.63 -58.61 14.89
CA ALA A 2 -22.29 -58.11 14.60
C ALA A 2 -22.36 -56.58 14.61
N LYS A 3 -21.73 -55.96 15.61
CA LYS A 3 -21.61 -54.50 15.74
C LYS A 3 -20.49 -54.02 14.81
N PHE A 4 -20.86 -53.37 13.72
CA PHE A 4 -19.94 -52.68 12.83
C PHE A 4 -19.64 -51.31 13.46
N TRP A 5 -18.42 -51.12 13.96
CA TRP A 5 -17.96 -49.82 14.44
C TRP A 5 -17.62 -48.96 13.21
N MET A 6 -18.45 -47.95 12.96
CA MET A 6 -18.25 -46.99 11.90
C MET A 6 -17.20 -45.98 12.35
N ILE A 7 -16.07 -46.00 11.65
CA ILE A 7 -14.94 -45.07 11.79
C ILE A 7 -15.26 -43.79 10.97
N LEU A 8 -14.69 -42.67 11.43
CA LEU A 8 -14.38 -41.42 10.71
C LEU A 8 -15.53 -40.46 10.39
N PHE A 9 -15.49 -39.28 11.03
CA PHE A 9 -15.35 -37.99 10.35
C PHE A 9 -14.69 -36.99 11.31
N LEU A 10 -13.36 -37.04 11.38
CA LEU A 10 -12.58 -35.85 11.74
C LEU A 10 -12.69 -34.95 10.50
N ALA A 11 -13.67 -34.05 10.51
CA ALA A 11 -13.73 -32.95 9.56
C ALA A 11 -12.45 -32.13 9.79
N SER A 12 -11.48 -32.29 8.90
CA SER A 12 -10.37 -31.38 8.74
C SER A 12 -11.00 -30.01 8.52
N VAL A 13 -10.90 -29.14 9.52
CA VAL A 13 -11.21 -27.72 9.36
C VAL A 13 -10.18 -27.23 8.36
N SER A 14 -10.60 -27.07 7.10
CA SER A 14 -9.81 -26.38 6.10
C SER A 14 -9.71 -24.94 6.58
N PHE A 15 -8.62 -24.59 7.25
CA PHE A 15 -8.27 -23.20 7.50
C PHE A 15 -7.98 -22.59 6.12
N GLY A 16 -9.00 -22.02 5.50
CA GLY A 16 -8.84 -21.24 4.29
C GLY A 16 -8.09 -19.97 4.66
N THR A 17 -6.87 -19.83 4.16
CA THR A 17 -6.20 -18.54 4.16
C THR A 17 -6.83 -17.70 3.07
N ASP A 18 -7.49 -16.61 3.45
CA ASP A 18 -7.98 -15.63 2.49
C ASP A 18 -6.79 -14.79 2.01
N LEU A 19 -6.73 -14.50 0.72
CA LEU A 19 -5.71 -13.64 0.14
C LEU A 19 -6.32 -12.30 -0.25
N LEU A 20 -5.67 -11.23 0.22
CA LEU A 20 -5.93 -9.87 -0.20
C LEU A 20 -4.89 -9.42 -1.21
N SER A 21 -5.33 -8.72 -2.25
CA SER A 21 -4.46 -8.05 -3.21
C SER A 21 -5.11 -6.74 -3.65
N ILE A 22 -4.56 -5.60 -3.21
CA ILE A 22 -5.07 -4.27 -3.54
C ILE A 22 -4.05 -3.55 -4.41
N GLY A 23 -4.46 -3.14 -5.60
CA GLY A 23 -3.68 -2.25 -6.46
C GLY A 23 -3.69 -0.82 -5.90
N ILE A 24 -2.52 -0.20 -5.81
CA ILE A 24 -2.31 1.14 -5.30
C ILE A 24 -1.60 1.99 -6.37
N ARG A 25 -2.22 3.12 -6.71
CA ARG A 25 -1.63 4.20 -7.50
C ARG A 25 -1.22 5.32 -6.56
N THR A 26 -0.13 5.98 -6.88
CA THR A 26 0.38 7.13 -6.12
C THR A 26 0.21 8.39 -6.94
N SER A 27 -0.49 9.39 -6.41
CA SER A 27 -0.30 10.76 -6.87
C SER A 27 0.77 11.41 -6.03
N PHE A 28 1.73 12.05 -6.67
CA PHE A 28 2.91 12.57 -5.99
C PHE A 28 3.35 13.89 -6.61
N ARG A 29 3.54 14.91 -5.79
CA ARG A 29 4.12 16.19 -6.18
C ARG A 29 5.36 16.43 -5.33
N TYR A 30 6.46 16.80 -5.98
CA TYR A 30 7.68 17.24 -5.30
C TYR A 30 8.00 18.68 -5.66
N GLU A 31 8.48 19.44 -4.69
CA GLU A 31 8.93 20.82 -4.87
C GLU A 31 10.11 21.13 -3.95
N ASP A 32 11.20 21.65 -4.53
CA ASP A 32 12.27 22.36 -3.84
C ASP A 32 12.59 23.68 -4.57
N LEU A 33 13.59 24.43 -4.11
CA LEU A 33 13.96 25.72 -4.74
C LEU A 33 14.41 25.64 -6.20
N LYS A 34 14.72 24.45 -6.72
CA LYS A 34 15.29 24.23 -8.06
C LYS A 34 14.48 23.27 -8.94
N HIS A 35 13.68 22.38 -8.34
CA HIS A 35 12.96 21.32 -9.05
C HIS A 35 11.53 21.26 -8.56
N GLN A 36 10.64 21.08 -9.52
CA GLN A 36 9.26 20.73 -9.27
C GLN A 36 8.87 19.63 -10.25
N CYS A 37 8.14 18.63 -9.77
CA CYS A 37 7.56 17.62 -10.64
C CYS A 37 6.21 17.15 -10.09
N TYR A 38 5.44 16.47 -10.95
CA TYR A 38 4.16 15.88 -10.60
C TYR A 38 4.00 14.53 -11.29
N LEU A 39 3.57 13.52 -10.53
CA LEU A 39 3.14 12.20 -10.99
C LEU A 39 1.62 12.11 -10.78
N PRO A 40 0.83 12.03 -11.86
CA PRO A 40 -0.60 11.73 -11.75
C PRO A 40 -0.82 10.24 -11.40
N PRO A 41 -1.92 9.89 -10.70
CA PRO A 41 -2.23 8.51 -10.32
C PRO A 41 -2.82 7.72 -11.50
N VAL A 42 -2.05 7.54 -12.58
CA VAL A 42 -2.53 6.89 -13.82
C VAL A 42 -2.30 5.38 -13.79
N ALA A 43 -1.09 4.94 -13.41
CA ALA A 43 -0.71 3.54 -13.39
C ALA A 43 -0.69 2.98 -11.96
N ILE A 44 -0.99 1.68 -11.84
CA ILE A 44 -0.79 0.91 -10.61
C ILE A 44 0.71 0.75 -10.41
N ASN A 45 1.21 1.40 -9.37
CA ASN A 45 2.64 1.43 -9.06
C ASN A 45 2.98 0.42 -7.97
N PHE A 46 2.00 0.08 -7.13
CA PHE A 46 2.18 -0.85 -6.05
C PHE A 46 1.01 -1.84 -5.93
N VAL A 47 1.30 -3.00 -5.35
CA VAL A 47 0.31 -3.97 -4.91
C VAL A 47 0.56 -4.23 -3.42
N LEU A 48 -0.45 -4.00 -2.59
CA LEU A 48 -0.48 -4.46 -1.21
C LEU A 48 -1.12 -5.85 -1.19
N ALA A 49 -0.31 -6.87 -0.92
CA ALA A 49 -0.77 -8.24 -0.77
C ALA A 49 -0.75 -8.65 0.70
N ALA A 50 -1.76 -9.37 1.15
CA ALA A 50 -1.83 -9.85 2.54
C ALA A 50 -2.49 -11.23 2.65
N GLU A 51 -1.97 -12.04 3.57
CA GLU A 51 -2.58 -13.29 4.03
C GLU A 51 -3.49 -13.00 5.21
N LEU A 52 -4.73 -13.49 5.15
CA LEU A 52 -5.71 -13.39 6.23
C LEU A 52 -6.00 -14.77 6.82
N GLU A 53 -5.88 -14.87 8.15
CA GLU A 53 -6.32 -16.00 8.95
C GLU A 53 -7.32 -15.49 9.98
N ASP A 54 -8.51 -16.09 10.03
CA ASP A 54 -9.60 -15.70 10.94
C ASP A 54 -9.93 -14.19 10.91
N GLY A 55 -9.82 -13.58 9.71
CA GLY A 55 -10.08 -12.16 9.48
C GLY A 55 -8.97 -11.22 9.96
N GLN A 56 -7.83 -11.74 10.40
CA GLN A 56 -6.65 -10.99 10.80
C GLN A 56 -5.52 -11.16 9.79
N ILE A 57 -4.74 -10.10 9.57
CA ILE A 57 -3.56 -10.16 8.71
C ILE A 57 -2.44 -10.88 9.45
N THR A 58 -1.94 -11.96 8.87
CA THR A 58 -0.79 -12.69 9.42
C THR A 58 0.51 -12.34 8.71
N LYS A 59 0.43 -12.04 7.41
CA LYS A 59 1.55 -11.54 6.60
C LYS A 59 1.06 -10.49 5.62
N ALA A 60 1.91 -9.52 5.30
CA ALA A 60 1.65 -8.59 4.22
C ALA A 60 2.94 -8.13 3.57
N GLU A 61 2.88 -7.83 2.28
CA GLU A 61 3.98 -7.26 1.51
C GLU A 61 3.48 -6.09 0.66
N LEU A 62 4.33 -5.08 0.49
CA LEU A 62 4.15 -4.04 -0.51
C LEU A 62 5.09 -4.33 -1.67
N ARG A 63 4.52 -4.54 -2.86
CA ARG A 63 5.27 -4.83 -4.07
C ARG A 63 5.20 -3.64 -5.01
N LYS A 64 6.35 -3.17 -5.50
CA LYS A 64 6.45 -2.22 -6.61
C LYS A 64 6.88 -2.95 -7.88
N THR A 65 6.10 -2.85 -8.94
CA THR A 65 6.49 -3.36 -10.26
C THR A 65 7.40 -2.34 -10.96
N LEU A 66 8.52 -2.81 -11.49
CA LEU A 66 9.47 -1.97 -12.25
C LEU A 66 9.26 -2.18 -13.75
N MET A 67 9.60 -1.17 -14.56
CA MET A 67 9.50 -1.23 -16.03
C MET A 67 10.21 -2.42 -16.67
N ASN A 68 11.28 -2.92 -16.05
CA ASN A 68 12.05 -4.07 -16.54
C ASN A 68 11.39 -5.42 -16.19
N GLY A 69 10.18 -5.43 -15.64
CA GLY A 69 9.44 -6.63 -15.23
C GLY A 69 9.86 -7.21 -13.89
N TYR A 70 10.91 -6.69 -13.26
CA TYR A 70 11.27 -7.06 -11.89
C TYR A 70 10.35 -6.38 -10.88
N SER A 71 10.35 -6.88 -9.64
CA SER A 71 9.60 -6.28 -8.54
C SER A 71 10.54 -5.95 -7.38
N LYS A 72 10.33 -4.77 -6.79
CA LYS A 72 10.88 -4.46 -5.46
C LYS A 72 9.81 -4.84 -4.44
N ILE A 73 10.14 -5.72 -3.52
CA ILE A 73 9.23 -6.21 -2.48
C ILE A 73 9.68 -5.67 -1.12
N LEU A 74 8.71 -5.24 -0.32
CA LEU A 74 8.91 -4.84 1.07
C LEU A 74 7.94 -5.63 1.94
N ASP A 75 8.45 -6.64 2.63
CA ASP A 75 7.70 -7.38 3.64
C ASP A 75 7.36 -6.45 4.80
N LEU A 76 6.08 -6.38 5.16
CA LEU A 76 5.59 -5.56 6.27
C LEU A 76 5.89 -6.23 7.61
N THR A 77 6.38 -5.46 8.58
CA THR A 77 6.60 -5.96 9.93
C THR A 77 5.28 -6.14 10.65
N ALA A 78 5.26 -6.96 11.71
CA ALA A 78 4.07 -7.14 12.56
C ALA A 78 3.50 -5.80 13.07
N ASN A 79 4.37 -4.83 13.39
CA ASN A 79 3.93 -3.50 13.79
C ASN A 79 3.28 -2.73 12.64
N GLU A 80 3.76 -2.80 11.40
CA GLU A 80 3.07 -2.11 10.29
C GLU A 80 1.76 -2.80 9.93
N ILE A 81 1.74 -4.13 9.98
CA ILE A 81 0.54 -4.94 9.76
C ILE A 81 -0.58 -4.53 10.73
N SER A 82 -0.27 -4.29 12.01
CA SER A 82 -1.28 -3.92 13.00
C SER A 82 -1.93 -2.56 12.76
N HIS A 83 -1.38 -1.74 11.85
CA HIS A 83 -1.93 -0.43 11.48
C HIS A 83 -2.64 -0.44 10.11
N ILE A 84 -2.93 -1.62 9.58
CA ILE A 84 -3.74 -1.79 8.37
C ILE A 84 -5.16 -2.17 8.79
N GLN A 85 -6.14 -1.39 8.33
CA GLN A 85 -7.55 -1.65 8.55
C GLN A 85 -8.25 -1.79 7.21
N PHE A 86 -9.07 -2.82 7.10
CA PHE A 86 -9.88 -3.07 5.92
C PHE A 86 -11.37 -2.93 6.22
N GLN A 87 -12.15 -2.75 5.15
CA GLN A 87 -13.59 -2.86 5.17
C GLN A 87 -14.04 -3.83 4.07
N LYS A 88 -15.03 -4.67 4.40
CA LYS A 88 -15.64 -5.58 3.43
C LYS A 88 -16.62 -4.80 2.57
N GLY A 89 -16.35 -4.73 1.27
CA GLY A 89 -17.33 -4.33 0.25
C GLY A 89 -18.14 -5.52 -0.26
N ASP A 90 -18.97 -5.29 -1.28
CA ASP A 90 -19.90 -6.30 -1.80
C ASP A 90 -19.20 -7.58 -2.29
N SER A 91 -18.03 -7.45 -2.90
CA SER A 91 -17.24 -8.58 -3.41
C SER A 91 -15.73 -8.48 -3.20
N HIS A 92 -15.25 -7.41 -2.56
CA HIS A 92 -13.82 -7.12 -2.42
C HIS A 92 -13.53 -6.52 -1.04
N LEU A 93 -12.32 -6.73 -0.54
CA LEU A 93 -11.80 -6.06 0.65
C LEU A 93 -11.10 -4.77 0.23
N TRP A 94 -11.46 -3.67 0.87
CA TRP A 94 -10.89 -2.34 0.63
C TRP A 94 -10.05 -1.89 1.81
N LEU A 95 -8.97 -1.15 1.57
CA LEU A 95 -8.31 -0.39 2.62
C LEU A 95 -9.28 0.66 3.16
N LYS A 96 -9.37 0.75 4.48
CA LYS A 96 -10.04 1.84 5.18
C LYS A 96 -9.02 2.81 5.72
N ASN A 97 -8.05 2.29 6.49
CA ASN A 97 -6.95 3.07 7.04
C ASN A 97 -5.64 2.31 6.86
N TRP A 98 -4.59 3.01 6.46
CA TRP A 98 -3.25 2.45 6.39
C TRP A 98 -2.24 3.45 6.94
N GLN A 99 -1.73 3.19 8.15
CA GLN A 99 -0.59 3.94 8.65
C GLN A 99 0.69 3.41 8.04
N VAL A 100 1.39 4.26 7.31
CA VAL A 100 2.66 3.94 6.68
C VAL A 100 3.81 4.44 7.56
N SER A 101 4.82 3.58 7.74
CA SER A 101 6.07 3.93 8.43
C SER A 101 7.02 4.69 7.50
N GLY A 102 8.10 5.24 8.06
CA GLY A 102 9.14 5.92 7.27
C GLY A 102 9.73 5.06 6.14
N ARG A 103 9.92 3.75 6.34
CA ARG A 103 10.44 2.85 5.29
C ARG A 103 9.42 2.57 4.19
N VAL A 104 8.13 2.51 4.54
CA VAL A 104 7.04 2.36 3.57
C VAL A 104 6.89 3.66 2.78
N LEU A 105 6.94 4.82 3.47
CA LEU A 105 6.96 6.13 2.84
C LEU A 105 8.13 6.30 1.87
N GLU A 106 9.33 5.87 2.24
CA GLU A 106 10.48 5.90 1.33
C GLU A 106 10.21 5.08 0.06
N MET A 107 9.58 3.90 0.18
CA MET A 107 9.18 3.12 -0.98
C MET A 107 8.12 3.83 -1.82
N LEU A 108 7.11 4.46 -1.19
CA LEU A 108 6.04 5.21 -1.86
C LEU A 108 6.54 6.48 -2.58
N PHE A 109 7.45 7.25 -1.99
CA PHE A 109 8.07 8.42 -2.62
C PHE A 109 8.87 8.07 -3.87
N ASN A 110 9.37 6.83 -3.93
CA ASN A 110 10.03 6.29 -5.12
C ASN A 110 9.06 5.54 -6.06
N GLY A 111 7.74 5.70 -5.86
CA GLY A 111 6.71 5.11 -6.70
C GLY A 111 6.72 5.60 -8.14
N GLY A 112 7.10 6.86 -8.33
CA GLY A 112 7.27 7.47 -9.65
C GLY A 112 8.60 7.17 -10.33
N THR A 113 9.52 6.43 -9.72
CA THR A 113 10.72 5.97 -10.45
C THR A 113 10.31 4.86 -11.42
N ASP A 114 11.01 4.74 -12.55
CA ASP A 114 10.84 3.61 -13.48
C ASP A 114 9.41 3.54 -14.09
N GLN A 115 8.81 4.70 -14.42
CA GLN A 115 7.48 4.86 -15.03
C GLN A 115 7.51 5.37 -16.49
N GLY A 116 8.69 5.50 -17.08
CA GLY A 116 8.85 5.98 -18.46
C GLY A 116 8.89 7.51 -18.55
N MET A 117 7.95 8.13 -19.27
CA MET A 117 7.98 9.59 -19.52
C MET A 117 7.43 10.44 -18.37
N ASP A 118 6.65 9.86 -17.47
CA ASP A 118 5.96 10.59 -16.39
C ASP A 118 6.56 10.31 -15.01
N THR A 119 7.90 10.29 -14.90
CA THR A 119 8.56 10.04 -13.62
C THR A 119 8.59 11.28 -12.73
N CYS A 120 8.07 11.20 -11.51
CA CYS A 120 8.31 12.20 -10.47
C CYS A 120 8.64 11.52 -9.14
N TYR A 121 9.76 11.90 -8.58
CA TYR A 121 10.32 11.40 -7.32
C TYR A 121 11.35 12.42 -6.81
N PRO A 122 11.77 12.37 -5.54
CA PRO A 122 12.79 13.27 -5.03
C PRO A 122 14.11 13.11 -5.80
N PRO A 123 14.67 14.18 -6.41
CA PRO A 123 15.88 14.11 -7.23
C PRO A 123 17.15 13.86 -6.40
N GLU A 124 17.08 14.07 -5.08
CA GLU A 124 18.15 13.78 -4.13
C GLU A 124 17.60 12.96 -2.96
N THR A 125 18.48 12.20 -2.31
CA THR A 125 18.14 11.52 -1.07
C THR A 125 17.67 12.52 -0.02
N LEU A 126 16.54 12.21 0.63
CA LEU A 126 16.00 12.98 1.73
C LEU A 126 16.85 12.74 2.98
N ALA A 127 17.22 13.81 3.70
CA ALA A 127 17.94 13.72 4.98
C ALA A 127 16.98 13.68 6.17
N SER A 128 15.83 14.33 6.05
CA SER A 128 14.76 14.32 7.04
C SER A 128 13.40 14.30 6.36
N VAL A 129 12.41 13.68 6.99
CA VAL A 129 11.02 13.65 6.55
C VAL A 129 10.13 13.92 7.77
N GLN A 130 9.20 14.86 7.64
CA GLN A 130 8.15 15.10 8.63
C GLN A 130 6.79 15.20 7.95
N PRO A 131 5.75 14.51 8.45
CA PRO A 131 5.81 13.54 9.55
C PRO A 131 6.54 12.24 9.15
N LEU A 132 7.08 11.49 10.12
CA LEU A 132 7.77 10.21 9.89
C LEU A 132 6.82 9.03 9.62
N ALA A 133 5.53 9.24 9.88
CA ALA A 133 4.44 8.31 9.59
C ALA A 133 3.19 9.10 9.23
N PHE A 134 2.34 8.52 8.40
CA PHE A 134 1.07 9.12 8.00
C PHE A 134 0.01 8.03 7.87
N THR A 135 -1.23 8.34 8.23
CA THR A 135 -2.36 7.41 8.06
C THR A 135 -3.16 7.82 6.85
N PHE A 136 -3.05 7.04 5.77
CA PHE A 136 -3.93 7.20 4.62
C PHE A 136 -5.32 6.67 4.95
N THR A 137 -6.29 7.56 4.93
CA THR A 137 -7.70 7.29 5.21
C THR A 137 -8.47 7.29 3.90
N PHE A 138 -9.08 6.16 3.56
CA PHE A 138 -9.92 6.05 2.38
C PHE A 138 -11.39 6.22 2.77
N PRO A 139 -12.13 7.13 2.11
CA PRO A 139 -13.55 7.31 2.37
C PRO A 139 -14.29 6.01 2.08
N SER A 140 -15.26 5.71 2.94
CA SER A 140 -16.17 4.58 2.74
C SER A 140 -17.10 4.91 1.58
N THR A 141 -16.70 4.58 0.36
CA THR A 141 -17.55 4.72 -0.82
C THR A 141 -18.21 3.39 -1.14
N GLN A 142 -19.54 3.41 -1.03
CA GLN A 142 -20.47 2.36 -1.36
C GLN A 142 -20.45 2.02 -2.87
N SER A 143 -20.60 0.72 -3.14
CA SER A 143 -21.06 -0.06 -4.31
C SER A 143 -20.72 0.32 -5.77
N GLU A 144 -20.40 1.55 -6.14
CA GLU A 144 -20.32 1.93 -7.58
C GLU A 144 -18.96 2.44 -8.09
N LYS A 145 -18.07 2.90 -7.21
CA LYS A 145 -16.76 3.40 -7.66
C LYS A 145 -15.77 2.25 -7.88
N LEU A 146 -15.06 2.29 -9.01
CA LEU A 146 -13.96 1.36 -9.33
C LEU A 146 -12.67 1.67 -8.55
N TYR A 147 -12.58 2.84 -7.94
CA TYR A 147 -11.43 3.31 -7.19
C TYR A 147 -11.84 4.18 -6.01
N SER A 148 -10.94 4.33 -5.03
CA SER A 148 -11.11 5.23 -3.88
C SER A 148 -9.80 5.96 -3.59
N ASP A 149 -9.89 7.28 -3.46
CA ASP A 149 -8.75 8.15 -3.16
C ASP A 149 -8.62 8.33 -1.65
N SER A 150 -7.40 8.31 -1.12
CA SER A 150 -7.14 8.65 0.27
C SER A 150 -7.23 10.16 0.51
N ASP A 151 -7.14 10.56 1.77
CA ASP A 151 -6.69 11.90 2.13
C ASP A 151 -5.29 12.22 1.58
N GLU A 152 -5.02 13.52 1.42
CA GLU A 152 -3.73 14.04 0.98
C GLU A 152 -2.79 14.22 2.19
N ALA A 153 -1.58 13.71 2.02
CA ALA A 153 -0.50 13.80 2.98
C ALA A 153 0.51 14.86 2.54
N HIS A 154 0.89 15.73 3.47
CA HIS A 154 1.91 16.75 3.26
C HIS A 154 3.16 16.40 4.05
N PHE A 155 4.28 16.26 3.35
CA PHE A 155 5.58 15.99 3.95
C PHE A 155 6.54 17.12 3.64
N GLY A 156 7.36 17.47 4.63
CA GLY A 156 8.44 18.44 4.48
C GLY A 156 9.72 17.93 5.13
N GLY A 157 10.82 18.59 4.83
CA GLY A 157 12.11 18.25 5.41
C GLY A 157 13.25 18.88 4.64
N THR A 158 14.42 18.24 4.75
CA THR A 158 15.64 18.65 4.06
C THR A 158 16.20 17.50 3.24
N THR A 159 16.77 17.80 2.07
CA THR A 159 17.58 16.85 1.31
C THR A 159 18.96 16.70 1.93
N LYS A 160 19.75 15.71 1.49
CA LYS A 160 21.16 15.55 1.91
C LYS A 160 22.04 16.75 1.59
N SER A 161 21.71 17.55 0.58
CA SER A 161 22.41 18.81 0.28
C SER A 161 21.96 20.00 1.15
N GLY A 162 21.02 19.77 2.08
CA GLY A 162 20.49 20.80 2.97
C GLY A 162 19.36 21.63 2.39
N ARG A 163 18.81 21.26 1.22
CA ARG A 163 17.70 21.99 0.59
C ARG A 163 16.37 21.62 1.24
N ALA A 164 15.57 22.63 1.58
CA ALA A 164 14.20 22.40 2.02
C ALA A 164 13.36 21.88 0.84
N TYR A 165 12.45 20.95 1.12
CA TYR A 165 11.53 20.40 0.12
C TYR A 165 10.12 20.26 0.70
N ARG A 166 9.14 20.14 -0.19
CA ARG A 166 7.77 19.69 0.09
C ARG A 166 7.41 18.53 -0.82
N ILE A 167 6.70 17.55 -0.26
CA ILE A 167 6.06 16.46 -0.97
C ILE A 167 4.57 16.48 -0.61
N ASP A 168 3.71 16.50 -1.62
CA ASP A 168 2.28 16.27 -1.44
C ASP A 168 1.93 14.92 -2.09
N MET A 169 1.23 14.05 -1.38
CA MET A 169 0.96 12.68 -1.85
C MET A 169 -0.41 12.20 -1.37
N PHE A 170 -1.17 11.57 -2.27
CA PHE A 170 -2.32 10.75 -1.92
C PHE A 170 -2.25 9.42 -2.66
N LEU A 171 -2.95 8.43 -2.12
CA LEU A 171 -3.03 7.09 -2.68
C LEU A 171 -4.40 6.89 -3.32
N VAL A 172 -4.43 6.14 -4.41
CA VAL A 172 -5.68 5.65 -5.00
C VAL A 172 -5.63 4.15 -4.95
N GLN A 173 -6.64 3.52 -4.36
CA GLN A 173 -6.80 2.07 -4.42
C GLN A 173 -7.79 1.69 -5.52
N ASP A 174 -7.48 0.61 -6.23
CA ASP A 174 -8.31 0.08 -7.31
C ASP A 174 -9.04 -1.19 -6.89
N ARG A 175 -10.21 -1.40 -7.49
CA ARG A 175 -10.91 -2.68 -7.47
C ARG A 175 -10.18 -3.64 -8.41
N ASN A 176 -9.37 -4.54 -7.86
CA ASN A 176 -8.80 -5.69 -8.60
C ASN A 176 -9.82 -6.81 -8.75
#